data_AF-A0A7H4NXC5-F1
#
_entry.id   AF-A0A7H4NXC5-F1
#
_cell.length_a   1.000
_cell.length_b   1.000
_cell.length_c   1.000
_cell.angle_alpha   90.00
_cell.angle_beta   90.00
_cell.angle_gamma   90.00
#
_symmetry.space_group_name_H-M   'P 1'
#
loop_
_entity.id
_entity.type
_entity.pdbx_description
1 polymer ?
#
loop_
_entity_poly.entity_id
_entity_poly.type
_entity_poly.pdbx_seq_one_letter_code
_entity_poly.pdbx_strand_id
1 'polypeptide(L)'
;MEMSFIASFWLVSFLLIITPGADWAYTISAGINGRRVIPAVAGLMSGHLLATLIVVAGIGVLIAGHPLALSTITLLGAGYLDVAGDRCFAPSANARQPAIQRG
;
A
#
# COMPACT_ATOMS: atom_id res chain seq x y z
N MET A 1 -9.83 10.29 -30.19
CA MET A 1 -9.65 9.05 -29.40
C MET A 1 -8.36 9.12 -28.57
N GLU A 2 -7.20 9.44 -29.16
CA GLU A 2 -5.93 9.61 -28.42
C GLU A 2 -5.99 10.59 -27.24
N MET A 3 -6.59 11.77 -27.43
CA MET A 3 -6.68 12.80 -26.38
C MET A 3 -7.49 12.34 -25.16
N SER A 4 -8.52 11.51 -25.38
CA SER A 4 -9.37 10.98 -24.30
C SER A 4 -8.63 9.95 -23.47
N PHE A 5 -7.81 9.10 -24.09
CA PHE A 5 -6.95 8.14 -23.37
C PHE A 5 -5.92 8.86 -22.50
N ILE A 6 -5.26 9.86 -23.07
CA ILE A 6 -4.30 10.71 -22.35
C ILE A 6 -4.99 11.42 -21.18
N ALA A 7 -6.18 12.00 -21.40
CA ALA A 7 -6.95 12.66 -20.35
C ALA A 7 -7.40 11.70 -19.23
N SER A 8 -7.87 10.50 -19.57
CA SER A 8 -8.23 9.47 -18.58
C SER A 8 -7.02 8.96 -17.80
N PHE A 9 -5.88 8.75 -18.46
CA PHE A 9 -4.62 8.40 -17.80
C PHE A 9 -4.19 9.50 -16.83
N TRP A 10 -4.23 10.76 -17.25
CA TRP A 10 -3.90 11.90 -16.41
C TRP A 10 -4.83 12.00 -15.21
N LEU A 11 -6.13 11.86 -15.41
CA LEU A 11 -7.13 11.93 -14.35
C LEU A 11 -6.93 10.82 -13.31
N VAL A 12 -6.75 9.57 -13.74
CA VAL A 12 -6.48 8.45 -12.83
C VAL A 12 -5.12 8.62 -12.14
N SER A 13 -4.09 9.07 -12.85
CA SER A 13 -2.76 9.31 -12.27
C SER A 13 -2.83 10.40 -11.20
N PHE A 14 -3.52 11.51 -11.46
CA PHE A 14 -3.73 12.55 -10.47
C PHE A 14 -4.54 12.04 -9.28
N LEU A 15 -5.59 11.24 -9.52
CA LEU A 15 -6.40 10.66 -8.45
C LEU A 15 -5.57 9.74 -7.54
N LEU A 16 -4.68 8.93 -8.13
CA LEU A 16 -3.78 8.03 -7.41
C LEU A 16 -2.68 8.81 -6.67
N ILE A 17 -2.15 9.88 -7.27
CA ILE A 17 -1.17 10.78 -6.64
C ILE A 17 -1.77 11.55 -5.46
N ILE A 18 -3.02 12.01 -5.61
CA ILE A 18 -3.73 12.80 -4.58
C ILE A 18 -4.27 11.92 -3.46
N THR A 19 -4.32 10.60 -3.62
CA THR A 19 -4.70 9.67 -2.54
C THR A 19 -3.43 9.32 -1.75
N PRO A 20 -3.04 10.07 -0.68
CA PRO A 20 -1.90 9.69 0.14
C PRO A 20 -2.21 8.34 0.79
N GLY A 21 -1.50 7.30 0.32
CA GLY A 21 -1.66 5.94 0.81
C GLY A 21 -0.87 5.65 2.09
N ALA A 22 -1.04 4.43 2.60
CA ALA A 22 -0.35 3.91 3.78
C ALA A 22 1.20 3.94 3.64
N ASP A 23 1.72 3.90 2.42
CA ASP A 23 3.16 3.97 2.13
C ASP A 23 3.77 5.34 2.49
N TRP A 24 3.09 6.42 2.08
CA TRP A 24 3.45 7.79 2.46
C TRP A 24 3.30 8.01 3.98
N ALA A 25 2.25 7.45 4.59
CA ALA A 25 2.05 7.55 6.05
C ALA A 25 3.14 6.80 6.84
N TYR A 26 3.55 5.62 6.37
CA TYR A 26 4.60 4.82 6.99
C TYR A 26 5.98 5.48 6.82
N THR A 27 6.29 6.04 5.65
CA THR A 27 7.55 6.77 5.42
C THR A 27 7.64 8.06 6.24
N ILE A 28 6.54 8.82 6.37
CA ILE A 28 6.48 10.00 7.24
C ILE A 28 6.61 9.61 8.72
N SER A 29 5.92 8.57 9.18
CA SER A 29 6.00 8.09 10.57
C SER A 29 7.40 7.55 10.93
N ALA A 30 8.05 6.85 10.00
CA ALA A 30 9.44 6.42 10.14
C ALA A 30 10.41 7.61 10.13
N GLY A 31 10.18 8.62 9.30
CA GLY A 31 11.00 9.83 9.20
C GLY A 31 10.97 10.69 10.47
N ILE A 32 9.81 10.82 11.12
CA ILE A 32 9.64 11.60 12.36
C ILE A 32 10.33 10.93 13.57
N ASN A 33 10.51 9.60 13.56
CA ASN A 33 11.06 8.83 14.69
C ASN A 33 12.61 8.73 14.75
N GLY A 34 13.34 9.26 13.77
CA GLY A 34 14.76 9.66 13.84
C GLY A 34 15.86 8.63 14.21
N ARG A 35 15.56 7.46 14.78
CA ARG A 35 16.58 6.54 15.32
C ARG A 35 16.52 5.11 14.74
N ARG A 36 15.45 4.74 14.02
CA ARG A 36 15.27 3.44 13.34
C ARG A 36 14.71 3.59 11.92
N VAL A 37 15.02 4.71 11.26
CA VAL A 37 14.50 5.05 9.92
C VAL A 37 15.08 4.13 8.85
N ILE A 38 16.37 3.81 8.95
CA ILE A 38 17.11 3.03 7.95
C ILE A 38 16.54 1.62 7.76
N PRO A 39 16.31 0.78 8.80
CA PRO A 39 15.74 -0.55 8.60
C PRO A 39 14.28 -0.52 8.13
N ALA A 40 13.48 0.46 8.57
CA ALA A 40 12.08 0.58 8.16
C ALA A 40 11.94 0.98 6.69
N VAL A 41 12.74 1.95 6.23
CA VAL A 41 12.75 2.41 4.83
C VAL A 41 13.43 1.39 3.92
N ALA A 42 14.50 0.73 4.37
CA ALA A 42 15.15 -0.34 3.61
C ALA A 42 14.21 -1.52 3.38
N GLY A 43 13.40 -1.90 4.37
CA GLY A 43 12.37 -2.92 4.20
C GLY A 43 11.29 -2.52 3.19
N LEU A 44 10.86 -1.26 3.21
CA LEU A 44 9.86 -0.73 2.29
C LEU A 44 10.37 -0.65 0.84
N MET A 45 11.60 -0.20 0.65
CA MET A 45 12.27 -0.18 -0.66
C MET A 45 12.56 -1.59 -1.18
N SER A 46 12.98 -2.50 -0.31
CA SER A 46 13.19 -3.92 -0.67
C SER A 46 11.88 -4.58 -1.09
N GLY A 47 10.77 -4.29 -0.40
CA GLY A 47 9.44 -4.75 -0.78
C GLY A 47 9.01 -4.23 -2.16
N HIS A 48 9.25 -2.95 -2.44
CA HIS A 48 8.96 -2.36 -3.76
C HIS A 48 9.82 -2.95 -4.88
N LEU A 49 11.12 -3.14 -4.63
CA LEU A 49 12.03 -3.79 -5.57
C LEU A 49 11.58 -5.22 -5.87
N LEU A 50 11.23 -5.99 -4.84
CA LEU A 50 10.76 -7.36 -5.01
C LEU A 50 9.44 -7.40 -5.79
N ALA A 51 8.47 -6.54 -5.44
CA ALA A 51 7.20 -6.44 -6.17
C ALA A 51 7.43 -6.08 -7.64
N THR A 52 8.35 -5.16 -7.93
CA THR A 52 8.70 -4.76 -9.29
C THR A 52 9.34 -5.91 -10.06
N LEU A 53 10.25 -6.66 -9.44
CA LEU A 53 10.87 -7.85 -10.03
C LEU A 53 9.84 -8.94 -10.33
N ILE A 54 8.89 -9.18 -9.43
CA ILE A 54 7.77 -10.11 -9.59
C ILE A 54 6.89 -9.69 -10.78
N VAL A 55 6.56 -8.41 -10.89
CA VAL A 55 5.75 -7.88 -12.00
C VAL A 55 6.49 -7.99 -13.33
N VAL A 56 7.76 -7.59 -13.39
CA VAL A 56 8.62 -7.67 -14.58
C VAL A 56 8.90 -9.12 -14.98
N ALA A 57 8.99 -10.04 -14.02
CA ALA A 57 9.09 -11.48 -14.29
C ALA A 57 7.86 -12.06 -15.02
N GLY A 58 6.81 -11.27 -15.25
CA GLY A 58 5.71 -11.62 -16.15
C GLY A 58 4.48 -12.17 -15.44
N ILE A 59 4.43 -12.13 -14.10
CA ILE A 59 3.23 -12.51 -13.34
C ILE A 59 2.03 -11.64 -13.74
N GLY A 60 2.25 -10.36 -14.06
CA GLY A 60 1.21 -9.47 -14.59
C GLY A 60 0.67 -9.91 -15.97
N VAL A 61 1.53 -10.44 -16.83
CA VAL A 61 1.13 -10.96 -18.15
C VAL A 61 0.37 -12.28 -18.02
N LEU A 62 0.80 -13.14 -17.09
CA LEU A 62 0.13 -14.40 -16.79
C LEU A 62 -1.29 -14.20 -16.23
N ILE A 63 -1.45 -13.18 -15.37
CA ILE A 63 -2.75 -12.78 -14.80
C ILE A 63 -3.64 -12.10 -15.85
N ALA A 64 -3.09 -11.25 -16.71
CA ALA A 64 -3.84 -10.56 -17.77
C ALA A 64 -4.42 -11.51 -18.83
N GLY A 65 -3.79 -12.68 -19.04
CA GLY A 65 -4.29 -13.72 -19.95
C GLY A 65 -5.43 -14.57 -19.38
N HIS A 66 -5.77 -14.43 -18.09
CA HIS A 66 -6.81 -15.24 -17.44
C HIS A 66 -7.86 -14.36 -16.74
N PRO A 67 -9.09 -14.24 -17.30
CA PRO A 67 -10.13 -13.39 -16.73
C PRO A 67 -10.51 -13.79 -15.29
N LEU A 68 -10.36 -15.08 -14.94
CA LEU A 68 -10.58 -15.56 -13.58
C LEU A 68 -9.52 -15.07 -12.58
N ALA A 69 -8.25 -14.95 -13.01
CA ALA A 69 -7.17 -14.47 -12.14
C ALA A 69 -7.37 -13.00 -11.75
N LEU A 70 -7.81 -12.19 -12.72
CA LEU A 70 -8.23 -10.80 -12.51
C LEU A 70 -9.39 -10.70 -11.52
N SER A 71 -10.45 -11.48 -11.69
CA SER A 71 -11.58 -11.46 -10.73
C SER A 71 -11.16 -11.88 -9.33
N THR A 72 -10.34 -12.91 -9.18
CA THR A 72 -9.86 -13.34 -7.85
C THR A 72 -9.01 -12.28 -7.17
N ILE A 73 -8.14 -11.58 -7.90
CA ILE A 73 -7.27 -10.55 -7.33
C ILE A 73 -8.08 -9.31 -6.95
N THR A 74 -9.12 -8.96 -7.72
CA THR A 74 -10.05 -7.88 -7.39
C THR A 74 -10.87 -8.22 -6.15
N LEU A 75 -11.39 -9.45 -6.02
CA LEU A 75 -12.14 -9.87 -4.83
C LEU A 75 -11.25 -9.88 -3.58
N LEU A 76 -10.02 -10.39 -3.70
CA LEU A 76 -9.03 -10.37 -2.63
C LEU A 76 -8.67 -8.94 -2.20
N GLY A 77 -8.45 -8.04 -3.17
CA GLY A 77 -8.18 -6.63 -2.91
C GLY A 77 -9.35 -5.93 -2.22
N ALA A 78 -10.58 -6.17 -2.67
CA ALA A 78 -11.79 -5.64 -2.04
C ALA A 78 -11.95 -6.14 -0.60
N GLY A 79 -11.77 -7.45 -0.37
CA GLY A 79 -11.81 -8.03 0.97
C GLY A 79 -10.71 -7.50 1.89
N TYR A 80 -9.49 -7.28 1.36
CA TYR A 80 -8.42 -6.67 2.14
C TYR A 80 -8.74 -5.24 2.57
N LEU A 81 -9.36 -4.44 1.70
CA LEU A 81 -9.80 -3.09 2.01
C LEU A 81 -10.91 -3.07 3.06
N ASP A 82 -11.85 -4.01 2.99
CA ASP A 82 -12.91 -4.16 4.00
C ASP A 82 -12.30 -4.40 5.39
N VAL A 83 -11.40 -5.38 5.50
CA VAL A 83 -10.74 -5.70 6.77
C VAL A 83 -9.80 -4.57 7.23
N ALA A 84 -9.15 -3.85 6.32
CA ALA A 84 -8.33 -2.68 6.67
C ALA A 84 -9.19 -1.50 7.15
N GLY A 85 -10.35 -1.26 6.52
CA GLY A 85 -11.33 -0.27 6.93
C GLY A 85 -11.94 -0.59 8.30
N ASP A 86 -12.33 -1.84 8.50
CA ASP A 86 -12.83 -2.34 9.79
C ASP A 86 -11.80 -2.15 10.90
N ARG A 87 -10.52 -2.42 10.64
CA ARG A 87 -9.44 -2.18 11.61
C ARG A 87 -9.16 -0.70 11.85
N CYS A 88 -9.49 0.19 10.92
CA CYS A 88 -9.39 1.63 11.10
C CYS A 88 -10.54 2.17 11.97
N PHE A 89 -11.74 1.58 11.85
CA PHE A 89 -12.89 1.88 12.69
C PHE A 89 -12.88 1.17 14.04
N ALA A 90 -12.20 0.02 14.15
CA ALA A 90 -11.95 -0.62 15.42
C ALA A 90 -11.04 0.30 16.27
N PRO A 91 -11.49 0.78 17.44
CA PRO A 91 -10.64 1.56 18.32
C PRO A 91 -9.34 0.80 18.59
N SER A 92 -8.18 1.44 18.43
CA SER A 92 -6.91 0.88 18.87
C SER A 92 -6.91 0.81 20.40
N ALA A 93 -7.55 -0.21 20.96
CA ALA A 93 -7.70 -0.42 22.40
C ALA A 93 -6.41 -0.89 23.08
N ASN A 94 -5.24 -0.68 22.48
CA ASN A 94 -3.96 -1.11 23.04
C ASN A 94 -2.81 -0.10 22.85
N ALA A 95 -3.09 1.18 23.15
CA ALA A 95 -2.05 2.18 23.46
C ALA A 95 -1.90 2.40 24.99
N ARG A 96 -2.22 1.39 25.81
CA ARG A 96 -1.86 1.36 27.24
C ARG A 96 -0.71 0.40 27.46
N GLN A 97 0.51 0.83 27.15
CA GLN A 97 1.70 0.36 27.87
C GLN A 97 2.12 1.43 28.88
N PRO A 98 1.80 1.23 30.18
CA PRO A 98 2.28 2.08 31.25
C PRO A 98 3.74 1.70 31.54
N ALA A 99 4.70 2.50 31.07
CA ALA A 99 6.12 2.33 31.39
C ALA A 99 6.71 3.54 32.13
N ILE A 100 5.86 4.27 32.86
CA ILE A 100 6.28 5.26 33.86
C ILE A 100 5.50 4.95 35.15
N GLN A 101 5.80 3.83 35.83
CA GLN A 101 5.49 3.59 37.26
C GLN A 101 6.16 2.30 37.77
N ARG A 102 7.49 2.26 37.76
CA ARG A 102 8.34 1.59 38.77
C ARG A 102 9.65 2.40 38.71
N GLY A 103 9.92 3.32 39.63
CA GLY A 103 10.12 3.02 41.05
C GLY A 103 11.61 2.81 41.22
#